data_AF-X0VQC1-F1
#
_entry.id   AF-X0VQC1-F1
#
_cell.length_a   1.000
_cell.length_b   1.000
_cell.length_c   1.000
_cell.angle_alpha   90.00
_cell.angle_beta   90.00
_cell.angle_gamma   90.00
#
_symmetry.space_group_name_H-M   'P 1'
#
loop_
_entity.id
_entity.type
_entity.pdbx_description
1 polymer ?
#
loop_
_entity_poly.entity_id
_entity_poly.type
_entity_poly.pdbx_seq_one_letter_code
_entity_poly.pdbx_strand_id
1 'polypeptide(L)'
;MNKIIKTAARAGLLLMLVALTTGASSGQEASDPQFKVRLDFNRYHDVPELYADMERLQKAFPKFLKLESIGKSYKGRDIMLMTINNPDTGPEMSKAAMY
;
A
#
# COMPACT_ATOMS: atom_id res chain seq x y z
N MET A 1 59.84 -5.48 8.65
CA MET A 1 59.10 -4.78 7.58
C MET A 1 57.80 -5.45 7.09
N ASN A 2 57.61 -6.78 7.15
CA ASN A 2 56.45 -7.44 6.53
C ASN A 2 55.09 -7.37 7.27
N LYS A 3 55.02 -6.88 8.52
CA LYS A 3 53.75 -6.80 9.26
C LYS A 3 52.96 -5.52 8.92
N ILE A 4 53.62 -4.38 8.74
CA ILE A 4 52.97 -3.08 8.49
C ILE A 4 52.30 -3.05 7.09
N ILE A 5 52.95 -3.62 6.07
CA ILE A 5 52.39 -3.71 4.70
C ILE A 5 51.15 -4.61 4.65
N LYS A 6 51.12 -5.71 5.42
CA LYS A 6 49.97 -6.62 5.49
C LYS A 6 48.79 -6.02 6.24
N THR A 7 49.03 -5.18 7.25
CA THR A 7 47.97 -4.47 7.98
C THR A 7 47.35 -3.35 7.12
N ALA A 8 48.16 -2.62 6.35
CA ALA A 8 47.67 -1.61 5.41
C ALA A 8 46.80 -2.23 4.29
N ALA A 9 47.20 -3.39 3.75
CA ALA A 9 46.40 -4.12 2.75
C ALA A 9 45.07 -4.65 3.32
N ARG A 10 45.03 -5.09 4.59
CA ARG A 10 43.81 -5.51 5.27
C ARG A 10 42.88 -4.36 5.62
N ALA A 11 43.43 -3.19 5.98
CA ALA A 11 42.65 -1.98 6.22
C ALA A 11 42.04 -1.43 4.92
N GLY A 12 42.79 -1.44 3.81
CA GLY A 12 42.28 -1.07 2.49
C GLY A 12 41.18 -2.01 1.99
N LEU A 13 41.30 -3.32 2.26
CA LEU A 13 40.28 -4.31 1.90
C LEU A 13 39.02 -4.20 2.77
N LEU A 14 39.14 -3.86 4.06
CA LEU A 14 37.99 -3.56 4.93
C LEU A 14 37.26 -2.29 4.50
N LEU A 15 37.99 -1.24 4.11
CA LEU A 15 37.42 0.01 3.60
C LEU A 15 36.71 -0.18 2.25
N MET A 16 37.23 -1.04 1.37
CA MET A 16 36.53 -1.42 0.12
C MET A 16 35.29 -2.29 0.38
N LEU A 17 35.30 -3.16 1.40
CA LEU A 17 34.13 -3.98 1.72
C LEU A 17 32.95 -3.16 2.26
N VAL A 18 33.22 -2.07 2.98
CA VAL A 18 32.18 -1.17 3.49
C VAL A 18 31.55 -0.36 2.35
N ALA A 19 32.34 0.09 1.37
CA ALA A 19 31.87 0.90 0.25
C ALA A 19 30.94 0.16 -0.74
N LEU A 20 30.98 -1.19 -0.80
CA LEU A 20 30.06 -1.97 -1.62
C LEU A 20 28.69 -2.25 -0.96
N THR A 21 28.54 -1.97 0.35
CA THR A 21 27.28 -2.24 1.07
C THR A 21 26.30 -1.07 1.07
N THR A 22 26.76 0.15 0.75
CA THR A 22 25.90 1.33 0.62
C THR A 22 25.55 1.56 -0.85
N GLY A 23 24.89 0.57 -1.46
CA GLY A 23 24.01 0.82 -2.60
C GLY A 23 22.80 1.59 -2.11
N ALA A 24 22.96 2.87 -1.78
CA ALA A 24 21.84 3.76 -1.57
C ALA A 24 21.17 3.96 -2.93
N SER A 25 20.25 3.05 -3.28
CA SER A 25 19.30 3.28 -4.34
C SER A 25 18.46 4.48 -3.92
N SER A 26 18.84 5.68 -4.38
CA SER A 26 17.92 6.80 -4.47
C SER A 26 16.89 6.45 -5.55
N GLY A 27 16.05 5.45 -5.28
CA GLY A 27 14.79 5.33 -5.98
C GLY A 27 14.05 6.63 -5.71
N GLN A 28 13.65 7.33 -6.77
CA GLN A 28 12.83 8.53 -6.68
C GLN A 28 11.77 8.32 -5.59
N GLU A 29 11.85 9.08 -4.51
CA GLU A 29 10.70 9.20 -3.61
C GLU A 29 9.58 9.74 -4.47
N ALA A 30 8.57 8.91 -4.72
CA ALA A 30 7.36 9.37 -5.37
C ALA A 30 6.83 10.54 -4.53
N SER A 31 6.50 11.66 -5.18
CA SER A 31 5.90 12.83 -4.54
C SER A 31 4.57 12.52 -3.85
N ASP A 32 4.02 11.34 -4.12
CA ASP A 32 2.77 10.87 -3.57
C ASP A 32 2.92 10.64 -2.06
N PRO A 33 2.00 11.22 -1.25
CA PRO A 33 2.00 10.98 0.18
C PRO A 33 1.86 9.48 0.47
N GLN A 34 2.43 9.04 1.58
CA GLN A 34 2.33 7.64 2.00
C GLN A 34 0.85 7.24 2.15
N PHE A 35 0.36 6.41 1.23
CA PHE A 35 -1.01 5.91 1.27
C PHE A 35 -1.21 5.00 2.49
N LYS A 36 -2.32 5.20 3.21
CA LYS A 36 -2.75 4.33 4.33
C LYS A 36 -3.15 2.94 3.85
N VAL A 37 -3.71 2.86 2.63
CA VAL A 37 -4.03 1.61 1.94
C VAL A 37 -3.39 1.68 0.56
N ARG A 38 -2.50 0.75 0.24
CA ARG A 38 -1.93 0.64 -1.11
C ARG A 38 -2.86 -0.15 -2.01
N LEU A 39 -3.20 0.42 -3.15
CA LEU A 39 -3.95 -0.18 -4.25
C LEU A 39 -3.10 -0.07 -5.52
N ASP A 40 -3.02 -1.17 -6.28
CA ASP A 40 -2.25 -1.19 -7.52
C ASP A 40 -3.12 -0.69 -8.67
N PHE A 41 -2.70 0.37 -9.36
CA PHE A 41 -3.43 0.93 -10.50
C PHE A 41 -2.80 0.58 -11.87
N ASN A 42 -1.76 -0.24 -11.87
CA ASN A 42 -1.00 -0.64 -13.06
C ASN A 42 -1.36 -2.05 -13.57
N ARG A 43 -2.39 -2.68 -12.99
CA ARG A 43 -2.85 -4.01 -13.35
C ARG A 43 -4.35 -4.17 -13.13
N TYR A 44 -4.92 -5.21 -13.72
CA TYR A 44 -6.26 -5.65 -13.37
C TYR A 44 -6.22 -6.49 -12.09
N HIS A 45 -7.28 -6.35 -11.28
CA HIS A 45 -7.50 -7.12 -10.06
C HIS A 45 -8.56 -8.18 -10.32
N ASP A 46 -8.31 -9.39 -9.85
CA ASP A 46 -9.37 -10.40 -9.80
C ASP A 46 -10.37 -10.05 -8.70
N VAL A 47 -11.60 -10.58 -8.81
CA VAL A 47 -12.69 -10.28 -7.89
C VAL A 47 -12.32 -10.48 -6.40
N PRO A 48 -11.64 -11.56 -5.98
CA PRO A 48 -11.23 -11.72 -4.59
C PRO A 48 -10.22 -10.67 -4.13
N GLU A 49 -9.32 -10.21 -5.01
CA GLU A 49 -8.37 -9.14 -4.69
C GLU A 49 -9.12 -7.83 -4.48
N LEU A 50 -10.06 -7.51 -5.38
CA LEU A 50 -10.92 -6.33 -5.26
C LEU A 50 -11.72 -6.33 -3.95
N TYR A 51 -12.26 -7.48 -3.53
CA TYR A 51 -12.94 -7.60 -2.23
C TYR A 51 -12.00 -7.36 -1.06
N ALA A 52 -10.80 -7.95 -1.10
CA ALA A 52 -9.78 -7.74 -0.06
C ALA A 52 -9.38 -6.26 0.03
N ASP A 53 -9.27 -5.57 -1.09
CA ASP A 53 -8.95 -4.15 -1.17
C ASP A 53 -10.05 -3.29 -0.56
N MET A 54 -11.31 -3.58 -0.87
CA MET A 54 -12.47 -2.94 -0.25
C MET A 54 -12.50 -3.16 1.27
N GLU A 55 -12.24 -4.37 1.75
CA GLU A 55 -12.16 -4.64 3.18
C GLU A 55 -11.02 -3.87 3.86
N ARG A 56 -9.85 -3.79 3.22
CA ARG A 56 -8.70 -3.00 3.71
C ARG A 56 -9.05 -1.52 3.81
N LEU A 57 -9.76 -0.97 2.82
CA LEU A 57 -10.28 0.39 2.85
C LEU A 57 -11.24 0.60 4.02
N GLN A 58 -12.25 -0.26 4.20
CA GLN A 58 -13.18 -0.15 5.32
C GLN A 58 -12.46 -0.20 6.68
N LYS A 59 -11.51 -1.12 6.85
CA LYS A 59 -10.69 -1.23 8.08
C LYS A 59 -9.85 0.02 8.33
N ALA A 60 -9.36 0.67 7.28
CA ALA A 60 -8.56 1.89 7.39
C ALA A 60 -9.42 3.14 7.69
N PHE A 61 -10.68 3.17 7.27
CA PHE A 61 -11.58 4.33 7.41
C PHE A 61 -12.98 3.93 7.95
N PRO A 62 -13.07 3.27 9.11
CA PRO A 62 -14.32 2.65 9.58
C PRO A 62 -15.41 3.66 9.95
N LYS A 63 -15.05 4.93 10.22
CA LYS A 63 -16.01 6.01 10.45
C LYS A 63 -16.79 6.38 9.18
N PHE A 64 -16.13 6.29 8.02
CA PHE A 64 -16.64 6.85 6.77
C PHE A 64 -17.15 5.79 5.80
N LEU A 65 -16.64 4.57 5.93
CA LEU A 65 -16.86 3.50 4.96
C LEU A 65 -17.71 2.39 5.56
N LYS A 66 -18.76 2.02 4.83
CA LYS A 66 -19.57 0.84 5.08
C LYS A 66 -19.54 -0.05 3.84
N LEU A 67 -19.08 -1.28 4.01
CA LEU A 67 -19.00 -2.29 2.97
C LEU A 67 -20.10 -3.32 3.17
N GLU A 68 -20.91 -3.55 2.15
CA GLU A 68 -21.98 -4.55 2.18
C GLU A 68 -22.15 -5.24 0.82
N SER A 69 -22.75 -6.43 0.83
CA SER A 69 -23.20 -7.09 -0.40
C SER A 69 -24.66 -6.73 -0.64
N ILE A 70 -24.96 -6.18 -1.82
CA ILE A 70 -26.32 -5.80 -2.22
C ILE A 70 -27.03 -6.89 -3.02
N GLY A 71 -26.40 -8.05 -3.18
CA GLY A 71 -26.98 -9.17 -3.89
C GLY A 71 -25.93 -10.13 -4.46
N LYS A 72 -26.39 -11.06 -5.28
CA LYS A 72 -25.53 -12.02 -5.98
C LYS A 72 -25.64 -11.81 -7.49
N SER A 73 -24.51 -11.87 -8.17
CA SER A 73 -24.44 -11.99 -9.62
C SER A 73 -25.02 -13.32 -10.10
N TYR A 74 -25.22 -13.46 -11.42
CA TYR A 74 -25.71 -14.70 -12.03
C TYR A 74 -24.87 -15.93 -11.66
N LYS A 75 -23.55 -15.78 -11.52
CA LYS A 75 -22.63 -16.85 -11.11
C LYS A 75 -22.44 -16.95 -9.59
N GLY A 76 -23.31 -16.34 -8.79
CA GLY A 76 -23.30 -16.45 -7.33
C GLY A 76 -22.26 -15.61 -6.58
N ARG A 77 -21.53 -14.72 -7.27
CA ARG A 77 -20.56 -13.80 -6.62
C ARG A 77 -21.28 -12.62 -5.99
N ASP A 78 -20.77 -12.12 -4.86
CA ASP A 78 -21.29 -10.92 -4.20
C ASP A 78 -21.18 -9.68 -5.09
N ILE A 79 -22.22 -8.85 -5.09
CA ILE A 79 -22.15 -7.51 -5.66
C ILE A 79 -21.84 -6.59 -4.50
N MET A 80 -20.56 -6.27 -4.33
CA MET A 80 -20.09 -5.46 -3.21
C MET A 80 -20.34 -3.98 -3.48
N LEU A 81 -20.90 -3.29 -2.48
CA LEU A 81 -21.13 -1.85 -2.43
C LEU A 81 -20.33 -1.23 -1.30
N MET A 82 -19.59 -0.16 -1.59
CA MET A 82 -18.91 0.66 -0.59
C MET A 82 -19.65 2.00 -0.47
N THR A 83 -20.33 2.22 0.64
CA THR A 83 -20.91 3.52 0.96
C THR A 83 -19.84 4.40 1.61
N ILE A 84 -19.62 5.59 1.04
CA ILE A 84 -18.72 6.63 1.57
C ILE A 84 -19.56 7.78 2.11
N ASN A 85 -19.56 7.95 3.44
CA ASN A 85 -20.40 8.94 4.10
C ASN A 85 -19.70 9.58 5.30
N ASN A 86 -19.83 10.91 5.49
CA ASN A 86 -19.51 11.52 6.78
C ASN A 86 -20.75 11.46 7.70
N PRO A 87 -20.75 10.64 8.77
CA PRO A 87 -21.90 10.51 9.65
C PRO A 87 -22.18 11.80 10.45
N ASP A 88 -21.17 12.67 10.64
CA ASP A 88 -21.33 13.93 11.37
C ASP A 88 -22.26 14.92 10.63
N THR A 89 -22.46 14.73 9.32
CA THR A 89 -23.35 15.57 8.49
C THR A 89 -24.70 14.91 8.21
N GLY A 90 -25.04 13.85 8.95
CA GLY A 90 -26.30 13.12 8.83
C GLY A 90 -26.19 11.78 8.07
N PRO A 91 -27.27 10.98 8.05
CA PRO A 91 -27.27 9.67 7.41
C PRO A 91 -27.12 9.78 5.88
N GLU A 92 -26.57 8.74 5.24
CA GLU A 92 -26.33 8.72 3.79
C GLU A 92 -27.61 8.94 2.98
N MET A 93 -28.75 8.39 3.44
CA MET A 93 -30.03 8.47 2.73
C MET A 93 -30.69 9.86 2.79
N SER A 94 -30.23 10.77 3.65
CA SER A 94 -30.77 12.14 3.70
C SER A 94 -30.02 13.12 2.81
N LYS A 95 -29.01 12.66 2.06
CA LYS A 95 -28.13 13.47 1.22
C LYS A 95 -28.22 13.02 -0.24
N ALA A 96 -27.89 13.91 -1.17
CA ALA A 96 -27.78 13.53 -2.57
C ALA A 96 -26.65 12.50 -2.76
N ALA A 97 -26.93 11.45 -3.52
CA ALA A 97 -25.98 10.37 -3.80
C ALA A 97 -25.37 10.52 -5.19
N MET A 98 -24.15 10.00 -5.34
CA MET A 98 -23.45 9.81 -6.63
C MET A 98 -23.12 8.32 -6.76
N TYR A 99 -23.39 7.75 -7.94
CA TYR A 99 -23.16 6.34 -8.26
C TYR A 99 -22.37 6.19 -9.56
#